data_AF-A0A935I3A2-F1
#
_entry.id   AF-A0A935I3A2-F1
#
_cell.length_a   1.000
_cell.length_b   1.000
_cell.length_c   1.000
_cell.angle_alpha   90.00
_cell.angle_beta   90.00
_cell.angle_gamma   90.00
#
_symmetry.space_group_name_H-M   'P 1'
#
loop_
_entity.id
_entity.type
_entity.pdbx_description
1 polymer ?
#
loop_
_entity_poly.entity_id
_entity_poly.type
_entity_poly.pdbx_seq_one_letter_code
_entity_poly.pdbx_strand_id
1 'polypeptide(L)'
;MKKQNVWTALAVTAFAALSFGLTACSENGVTPEDPMGMTATSTSFDLNASPAEINDATMEVMMSERPDPNKGKPVRNPFLDMLRRLNLTEEQQAAVKELQAAHHDCVSAALAELRAAEKEIISAARAEAEAIKAQVKEGTLTRDEARTQLRAINQRVREALKALPGREEARAAMKNCDEAFIDGVKKILTEEQLVKLERLLASRKGGGTPPPPPPPPGGGRGDRGDSTGTGTGGGRG
;
A
#
# COMPACT_ATOMS: atom_id res chain seq x y z
N MET A 1 -61.51 -9.64 23.31
CA MET A 1 -61.21 -8.90 22.07
C MET A 1 -59.94 -9.47 21.46
N LYS A 2 -60.02 -10.11 20.29
CA LYS A 2 -58.89 -10.72 19.57
C LYS A 2 -58.20 -9.64 18.74
N LYS A 3 -56.88 -9.48 18.86
CA LYS A 3 -56.06 -8.75 17.88
C LYS A 3 -55.15 -9.74 17.18
N GLN A 4 -55.33 -9.82 15.87
CA GLN A 4 -54.68 -10.75 14.96
C GLN A 4 -53.27 -10.24 14.64
N ASN A 5 -52.31 -11.17 14.66
CA ASN A 5 -50.98 -11.00 14.12
C ASN A 5 -51.08 -11.07 12.59
N VAL A 6 -50.53 -10.07 11.89
CA VAL A 6 -50.35 -10.11 10.43
C VAL A 6 -48.87 -10.30 10.15
N TRP A 7 -48.61 -11.41 9.49
CA TRP A 7 -47.34 -11.93 9.01
C TRP A 7 -47.12 -11.44 7.56
N THR A 8 -45.85 -11.18 7.20
CA THR A 8 -45.20 -11.45 5.89
C THR A 8 -45.77 -10.89 4.57
N ALA A 9 -44.94 -10.11 3.88
CA ALA A 9 -44.61 -10.21 2.43
C ALA A 9 -43.41 -9.26 2.16
N LEU A 10 -42.16 -9.70 1.99
CA LEU A 10 -41.55 -10.26 0.76
C LEU A 10 -41.89 -9.43 -0.49
N ALA A 11 -40.91 -8.71 -1.06
CA ALA A 11 -40.29 -9.07 -2.33
C ALA A 11 -39.44 -7.95 -3.00
N VAL A 12 -38.46 -8.43 -3.78
CA VAL A 12 -37.82 -7.86 -4.99
C VAL A 12 -36.60 -6.95 -4.82
N THR A 13 -35.45 -7.61 -4.90
CA THR A 13 -34.19 -7.16 -5.49
C THR A 13 -34.38 -6.62 -6.91
N ALA A 14 -33.89 -5.41 -7.18
CA ALA A 14 -33.62 -4.94 -8.54
C ALA A 14 -32.16 -4.46 -8.63
N PHE A 15 -31.33 -5.33 -9.22
CA PHE A 15 -29.99 -5.01 -9.70
C PHE A 15 -30.16 -4.13 -10.95
N ALA A 16 -29.74 -2.86 -10.89
CA ALA A 16 -29.55 -2.03 -12.07
C ALA A 16 -28.05 -1.77 -12.22
N ALA A 17 -27.43 -2.50 -13.15
CA ALA A 17 -26.09 -2.23 -13.64
C ALA A 17 -26.11 -0.88 -14.38
N LEU A 18 -25.45 0.13 -13.82
CA LEU A 18 -25.07 1.33 -14.54
C LEU A 18 -23.63 1.15 -15.05
N SER A 19 -23.56 0.90 -16.35
CA SER A 19 -22.35 0.88 -17.15
C SER A 19 -21.66 2.25 -17.12
N PHE A 20 -20.40 2.24 -16.69
CA PHE A 20 -19.49 3.39 -16.70
C PHE A 20 -19.12 3.77 -18.14
N GLY A 21 -19.28 5.05 -18.45
CA GLY A 21 -18.73 5.69 -19.64
C GLY A 21 -18.21 7.08 -19.26
N LEU A 22 -17.02 7.15 -18.67
CA LEU A 22 -16.25 8.38 -18.52
C LEU A 22 -14.79 8.10 -18.87
N THR A 23 -14.44 8.31 -20.14
CA THR A 23 -13.05 8.47 -20.58
C THR A 23 -12.61 9.90 -20.32
N ALA A 24 -11.95 10.15 -19.19
CA ALA A 24 -11.22 11.38 -18.96
C ALA A 24 -9.75 11.18 -19.38
N CYS A 25 -9.36 11.82 -20.48
CA CYS A 25 -7.97 11.91 -20.92
C CYS A 25 -7.17 12.77 -19.94
N SER A 26 -6.22 12.17 -19.23
CA SER A 26 -5.13 12.91 -18.58
C SER A 26 -3.99 13.04 -19.58
N GLU A 27 -3.82 14.24 -20.12
CA GLU A 27 -2.66 14.68 -20.89
C GLU A 27 -1.45 14.76 -19.94
N ASN A 28 -0.46 13.87 -20.11
CA ASN A 28 0.83 13.97 -19.43
C ASN A 28 1.96 13.81 -20.45
N GLY A 29 2.81 14.84 -20.50
CA GLY A 29 3.90 15.01 -21.44
C GLY A 29 4.93 13.87 -21.41
N VAL A 30 5.43 13.58 -22.60
CA VAL A 30 6.37 12.52 -22.92
C VAL A 30 7.78 12.92 -22.45
N THR A 31 8.37 12.16 -21.54
CA THR A 31 9.82 12.12 -21.30
C THR A 31 10.44 10.93 -22.05
N PRO A 32 11.76 10.93 -22.33
CA PRO A 32 12.37 10.05 -23.32
C PRO A 32 12.39 8.57 -22.88
N GLU A 33 11.81 7.73 -23.73
CA GLU A 33 11.99 6.28 -23.95
C GLU A 33 12.52 5.45 -22.76
N ASP A 34 11.61 5.08 -21.86
CA ASP A 34 11.72 3.84 -21.11
C ASP A 34 11.00 2.75 -21.94
N PRO A 35 11.67 1.70 -22.45
CA PRO A 35 11.07 0.74 -23.40
C PRO A 35 9.87 -0.03 -22.83
N MET A 36 9.62 0.06 -21.51
CA MET A 36 8.40 -0.48 -20.90
C MET A 36 7.29 0.57 -20.67
N GLY A 37 7.51 1.87 -20.90
CA GLY A 37 6.49 2.91 -20.72
C GLY A 37 5.86 2.91 -19.32
N MET A 38 6.64 2.52 -18.31
CA MET A 38 6.18 2.31 -16.93
C MET A 38 6.32 3.60 -16.11
N THR A 39 5.86 4.74 -16.63
CA THR A 39 5.62 5.92 -15.78
C THR A 39 4.34 5.67 -15.00
N ALA A 40 4.45 4.81 -13.99
CA ALA A 40 3.40 4.55 -13.03
C ALA A 40 3.04 5.89 -12.36
N THR A 41 1.95 6.52 -12.80
CA THR A 41 1.20 7.49 -11.99
C THR A 41 0.60 6.70 -10.83
N SER A 42 1.44 6.34 -9.86
CA SER A 42 1.12 5.49 -8.74
C SER A 42 0.98 6.35 -7.50
N THR A 43 -0.24 6.37 -6.95
CA THR A 43 -0.43 6.46 -5.50
C THR A 43 0.38 5.32 -4.88
N SER A 44 1.12 5.58 -3.81
CA SER A 44 1.91 4.54 -3.12
C SER A 44 1.10 3.25 -2.97
N PHE A 45 1.70 2.14 -3.41
CA PHE A 45 1.18 0.81 -3.09
C PHE A 45 1.37 0.59 -1.59
N ASP A 46 0.45 1.10 -0.78
CA ASP A 46 0.32 0.75 0.63
C ASP A 46 -0.32 -0.63 0.73
N LEU A 47 0.47 -1.65 0.37
CA LEU A 47 0.06 -3.06 0.29
C LEU A 47 -0.41 -3.64 1.64
N ASN A 48 -0.25 -2.89 2.73
CA ASN A 48 -0.53 -3.36 4.07
C ASN A 48 -1.80 -2.77 4.68
N ALA A 49 -2.55 -1.94 3.93
CA ALA A 49 -3.69 -1.19 4.44
C ALA A 49 -3.32 -0.51 5.77
N SER A 50 -2.18 0.18 5.77
CA SER A 50 -1.64 0.83 6.96
C SER A 50 -2.55 1.99 7.37
N PRO A 51 -2.68 2.31 8.66
CA PRO A 51 -3.41 3.51 9.06
C PRO A 51 -2.79 4.77 8.46
N ALA A 52 -3.63 5.68 7.99
CA ALA A 52 -3.18 6.99 7.54
C ALA A 52 -2.28 7.66 8.60
N GLU A 53 -1.12 8.15 8.17
CA GLU A 53 -0.29 9.02 9.00
C GLU A 53 -0.93 10.41 9.04
N ILE A 54 -0.96 11.02 10.22
CA ILE A 54 -1.54 12.35 10.41
C ILE A 54 -0.50 13.34 10.91
N ASN A 55 -0.62 14.59 10.46
CA ASN A 55 -0.05 15.73 11.14
C ASN A 55 -0.97 16.09 12.32
N ASP A 56 -0.40 16.12 13.52
CA ASP A 56 -1.14 16.44 14.73
C ASP A 56 -1.68 17.87 14.72
N ALA A 57 -2.88 18.06 15.26
CA ALA A 57 -3.37 19.40 15.55
C ALA A 57 -2.54 20.03 16.67
N THR A 58 -2.03 21.23 16.42
CA THR A 58 -1.45 22.12 17.42
C THR A 58 -2.13 23.48 17.34
N MET A 59 -1.75 24.46 18.16
CA MET A 59 -2.30 25.80 18.02
C MET A 59 -1.94 26.43 16.67
N GLU A 60 -0.76 26.07 16.15
CA GLU A 60 -0.17 26.62 14.94
C GLU A 60 -0.50 25.78 13.68
N VAL A 61 -0.70 24.47 13.83
CA VAL A 61 -0.90 23.52 12.73
C VAL A 61 -2.29 22.88 12.82
N MET A 62 -2.97 22.75 11.68
CA MET A 62 -4.24 22.02 11.60
C MET A 62 -4.01 20.53 11.40
N MET A 63 -4.90 19.71 11.94
CA MET A 63 -4.88 18.28 11.64
C MET A 63 -5.05 18.07 10.14
N SER A 64 -4.18 17.26 9.56
CA SER A 64 -4.27 16.83 8.17
C SER A 64 -3.71 15.42 8.04
N GLU A 65 -4.11 14.72 6.98
CA GLU A 65 -3.33 13.58 6.52
C GLU A 65 -1.91 14.05 6.17
N ARG A 66 -0.91 13.25 6.53
CA ARG A 66 0.47 13.51 6.18
C ARG A 66 0.64 13.22 4.69
N PRO A 67 1.18 14.16 3.90
CA PRO A 67 1.46 13.90 2.50
C PRO A 67 2.38 12.67 2.36
N ASP A 68 2.02 11.76 1.47
CA ASP A 68 2.88 10.63 1.12
C ASP A 68 4.24 11.15 0.63
N PRO A 69 5.36 10.82 1.30
CA PRO A 69 6.69 11.28 0.90
C PRO A 69 7.15 10.75 -0.47
N ASN A 70 6.42 9.78 -1.02
CA ASN A 70 6.64 9.19 -2.33
C ASN A 70 5.65 9.72 -3.39
N LYS A 71 4.75 10.64 -3.03
CA LYS A 71 3.85 11.27 -4.00
C LYS A 71 4.66 11.92 -5.12
N GLY A 72 4.40 11.53 -6.36
CA GLY A 72 5.10 12.00 -7.56
C GLY A 72 6.46 11.36 -7.82
N LYS A 73 6.91 10.42 -6.98
CA LYS A 73 8.09 9.59 -7.25
C LYS A 73 7.68 8.29 -7.94
N PRO A 74 8.54 7.69 -8.78
CA PRO A 74 8.30 6.36 -9.33
C PRO A 74 8.16 5.35 -8.18
N VAL A 75 6.97 4.81 -7.98
CA VAL A 75 6.74 3.80 -6.96
C VAL A 75 7.32 2.47 -7.45
N ARG A 76 8.05 1.79 -6.58
CA ARG A 76 8.60 0.47 -6.90
C ARG A 76 7.46 -0.54 -6.98
N ASN A 77 7.04 -0.88 -8.19
CA ASN A 77 6.08 -1.96 -8.40
C ASN A 77 6.72 -3.29 -7.91
N PRO A 78 6.07 -4.01 -6.96
CA PRO A 78 6.62 -5.23 -6.36
C PRO A 78 6.81 -6.37 -7.39
N PHE A 79 6.12 -6.31 -8.52
CA PHE A 79 6.21 -7.28 -9.60
C PHE A 79 7.26 -6.90 -10.66
N LEU A 80 7.74 -5.66 -10.71
CA LEU A 80 8.61 -5.16 -11.78
C LEU A 80 9.91 -5.97 -11.93
N ASP A 81 10.60 -6.23 -10.81
CA ASP A 81 11.84 -7.01 -10.80
C ASP A 81 11.60 -8.47 -11.24
N MET A 82 10.44 -9.03 -10.88
CA MET A 82 10.06 -10.38 -11.30
C MET A 82 9.79 -10.41 -12.81
N LEU A 83 8.99 -9.49 -13.33
CA LEU A 83 8.61 -9.41 -14.74
C LEU A 83 9.81 -9.17 -15.65
N ARG A 84 10.75 -8.31 -15.24
CA ARG A 84 12.00 -8.05 -15.98
C ARG A 84 12.86 -9.30 -16.15
N ARG A 85 12.82 -10.25 -15.22
CA ARG A 85 13.61 -11.50 -15.28
C ARG A 85 12.99 -12.58 -16.17
N LEU A 86 11.75 -12.39 -16.62
CA LEU A 86 11.05 -13.36 -17.47
C LEU A 86 11.35 -13.20 -18.96
N ASN A 87 12.04 -12.11 -19.36
CA ASN A 87 12.33 -11.79 -20.77
C ASN A 87 11.05 -11.88 -21.64
N LEU A 88 10.04 -11.09 -21.27
CA LEU A 88 8.74 -11.09 -21.94
C LEU A 88 8.85 -10.57 -23.38
N THR A 89 8.14 -11.20 -24.31
CA THR A 89 7.97 -10.68 -25.68
C THR A 89 7.16 -9.37 -25.67
N GLU A 90 7.18 -8.60 -26.76
CA GLU A 90 6.39 -7.36 -26.86
C GLU A 90 4.88 -7.61 -26.65
N GLU A 91 4.37 -8.70 -27.23
CA GLU A 91 2.97 -9.12 -27.05
C GLU A 91 2.66 -9.46 -25.58
N GLN A 92 3.56 -10.19 -24.91
CA GLN A 92 3.41 -10.50 -23.48
C GLN A 92 3.51 -9.23 -22.63
N GLN A 93 4.38 -8.29 -22.97
CA GLN A 93 4.52 -7.02 -22.26
C GLN A 93 3.24 -6.19 -22.37
N ALA A 94 2.63 -6.13 -23.55
CA ALA A 94 1.34 -5.47 -23.74
C ALA A 94 0.25 -6.13 -22.87
N ALA A 95 0.16 -7.45 -22.85
CA ALA A 95 -0.78 -8.17 -21.99
C ALA A 95 -0.52 -7.93 -20.49
N VAL A 96 0.75 -7.85 -20.07
CA VAL A 96 1.10 -7.52 -18.68
C VAL A 96 0.67 -6.11 -18.28
N LYS A 97 0.74 -5.13 -19.19
CA LYS A 97 0.27 -3.76 -18.90
C LYS A 97 -1.23 -3.73 -18.61
N GLU A 98 -2.03 -4.46 -19.40
CA GLU A 98 -3.47 -4.61 -19.14
C GLU A 98 -3.73 -5.29 -17.79
N LEU A 99 -2.98 -6.35 -17.46
CA LEU A 99 -3.08 -7.02 -16.16
C LEU A 99 -2.70 -6.09 -15.00
N GLN A 100 -1.70 -5.22 -15.18
CA GLN A 100 -1.28 -4.24 -14.16
C GLN A 100 -2.32 -3.15 -13.96
N ALA A 101 -2.96 -2.67 -15.03
CA ALA A 101 -4.08 -1.73 -14.92
C ALA A 101 -5.24 -2.35 -14.15
N ALA A 102 -5.64 -3.58 -14.50
CA ALA A 102 -6.69 -4.31 -13.78
C ALA A 102 -6.32 -4.57 -12.30
N HIS A 103 -5.06 -4.87 -12.02
CA HIS A 103 -4.56 -5.03 -10.65
C HIS A 103 -4.66 -3.72 -9.86
N HIS A 104 -4.22 -2.61 -10.45
CA HIS A 104 -4.31 -1.29 -9.85
C HIS A 104 -5.76 -0.93 -9.51
N ASP A 105 -6.69 -1.15 -10.43
CA ASP A 105 -8.12 -0.87 -10.22
C ASP A 105 -8.71 -1.76 -9.11
N CYS A 106 -8.31 -3.04 -9.07
CA CYS A 106 -8.70 -3.97 -8.01
C CYS A 106 -8.22 -3.49 -6.63
N VAL A 107 -6.94 -3.09 -6.51
CA VAL A 107 -6.37 -2.59 -5.25
C VAL A 107 -7.00 -1.26 -4.84
N SER A 108 -7.24 -0.36 -5.80
CA SER A 108 -7.92 0.91 -5.56
C SER A 108 -9.33 0.69 -5.00
N ALA A 109 -10.10 -0.20 -5.62
CA ALA A 109 -11.43 -0.58 -5.15
C ALA A 109 -11.40 -1.22 -3.76
N ALA A 110 -10.42 -2.10 -3.49
CA ALA A 110 -10.25 -2.75 -2.19
C ALA A 110 -9.96 -1.76 -1.04
N LEU A 111 -9.31 -0.64 -1.34
CA LEU A 111 -8.95 0.39 -0.35
C LEU A 111 -9.95 1.54 -0.27
N ALA A 112 -10.84 1.70 -1.24
CA ALA A 112 -11.71 2.88 -1.37
C ALA A 112 -12.51 3.18 -0.10
N GLU A 113 -13.20 2.18 0.44
CA GLU A 113 -14.03 2.32 1.65
C GLU A 113 -13.19 2.64 2.89
N LEU A 114 -12.02 1.99 3.02
CA LEU A 114 -11.11 2.24 4.14
C LEU A 114 -10.61 3.69 4.11
N ARG A 115 -10.17 4.18 2.93
CA ARG A 115 -9.67 5.54 2.77
C ARG A 115 -10.77 6.59 2.96
N ALA A 116 -12.00 6.29 2.53
CA ALA A 116 -13.16 7.14 2.79
C ALA A 116 -13.41 7.28 4.30
N ALA A 117 -13.41 6.16 5.03
CA ALA A 117 -13.60 6.18 6.48
C ALA A 117 -12.46 6.90 7.23
N GLU A 118 -11.20 6.72 6.83
CA GLU A 118 -10.07 7.46 7.39
C GLU A 118 -10.23 8.97 7.19
N LYS A 119 -10.63 9.39 6.00
CA LYS A 119 -10.87 10.79 5.66
C LYS A 119 -11.97 11.40 6.52
N GLU A 120 -13.07 10.69 6.74
CA GLU A 120 -14.16 11.16 7.61
C GLU A 120 -13.67 11.39 9.04
N ILE A 121 -12.92 10.45 9.63
CA ILE A 121 -12.33 10.58 10.97
C ILE A 121 -11.45 11.84 11.06
N ILE A 122 -10.55 12.03 10.09
CA ILE A 122 -9.62 13.16 10.07
C ILE A 122 -10.39 14.48 9.90
N SER A 123 -11.41 14.51 9.04
CA SER A 123 -12.21 15.71 8.78
C SER A 123 -13.03 16.15 10.00
N ALA A 124 -13.64 15.22 10.71
CA ALA A 124 -14.38 15.48 11.93
C ALA A 124 -13.46 16.03 13.03
N ALA A 125 -12.31 15.39 13.22
CA ALA A 125 -11.32 15.85 14.20
C ALA A 125 -10.72 17.22 13.85
N ARG A 126 -10.55 17.51 12.56
CA ARG A 126 -10.15 18.84 12.10
C ARG A 126 -11.17 19.90 12.50
N ALA A 127 -12.47 19.66 12.28
CA ALA A 127 -13.52 20.60 12.66
C ALA A 127 -13.55 20.85 14.18
N GLU A 128 -13.38 19.80 14.99
CA GLU A 128 -13.25 19.94 16.45
C GLU A 128 -12.02 20.79 16.85
N ALA A 129 -10.88 20.58 16.19
CA ALA A 129 -9.68 21.38 16.44
C ALA A 129 -9.87 22.85 16.04
N GLU A 130 -10.63 23.15 14.98
CA GLU A 130 -10.97 24.52 14.57
C GLU A 130 -11.85 25.20 15.64
N ALA A 131 -12.84 24.49 16.19
CA ALA A 131 -13.69 25.01 17.25
C ALA A 131 -12.89 25.37 18.52
N ILE A 132 -11.93 24.52 18.92
CA ILE A 132 -11.03 24.81 20.05
C ILE A 132 -10.22 26.08 19.79
N LYS A 133 -9.67 26.25 18.59
CA LYS A 133 -8.91 27.46 18.23
C LYS A 133 -9.79 28.71 18.24
N ALA A 134 -11.05 28.60 17.82
CA ALA A 134 -12.00 29.71 17.88
C ALA A 134 -12.26 30.15 19.32
N GLN A 135 -12.49 29.20 20.24
CA GLN A 135 -12.68 29.50 21.68
C GLN A 135 -11.47 30.20 22.31
N VAL A 136 -10.25 29.84 21.90
CA VAL A 136 -9.04 30.56 22.34
C VAL A 136 -9.01 31.99 21.82
N LYS A 137 -9.39 32.20 20.56
CA LYS A 137 -9.44 33.53 19.94
C LYS A 137 -10.51 34.41 20.60
N GLU A 138 -11.62 33.82 21.01
CA GLU A 138 -12.71 34.49 21.75
C GLU A 138 -12.35 34.74 23.23
N GLY A 139 -11.25 34.16 23.72
CA GLY A 139 -10.82 34.29 25.11
C GLY A 139 -11.62 33.44 26.10
N THR A 140 -12.52 32.57 25.61
CA THR A 140 -13.32 31.66 26.44
C THR A 140 -12.56 30.39 26.84
N LEU A 141 -11.41 30.13 26.21
CA LEU A 141 -10.53 29.01 26.49
C LEU A 141 -9.07 29.49 26.55
N THR A 142 -8.32 29.05 27.56
CA THR A 142 -6.88 29.38 27.62
C THR A 142 -6.07 28.55 26.62
N ARG A 143 -4.87 29.03 26.27
CA ARG A 143 -3.97 28.27 25.36
C ARG A 143 -3.55 26.92 25.94
N ASP A 144 -3.42 26.79 27.26
CA ASP A 144 -2.97 25.55 27.90
C ASP A 144 -4.10 24.51 27.98
N GLU A 145 -5.34 24.95 28.22
CA GLU A 145 -6.52 24.10 28.08
C GLU A 145 -6.70 23.63 26.64
N ALA A 146 -6.56 24.53 25.66
CA ALA A 146 -6.64 24.19 24.26
C ALA A 146 -5.58 23.16 23.83
N ARG A 147 -4.32 23.33 24.28
CA ARG A 147 -3.26 22.33 24.03
C ARG A 147 -3.62 20.96 24.60
N THR A 148 -4.23 20.92 25.78
CA THR A 148 -4.67 19.67 26.40
C THR A 148 -5.77 18.99 25.59
N GLN A 149 -6.76 19.76 25.14
CA GLN A 149 -7.86 19.24 24.31
C GLN A 149 -7.36 18.77 22.93
N LEU A 150 -6.48 19.53 22.28
CA LEU A 150 -5.90 19.14 20.99
C LEU A 150 -5.08 17.84 21.10
N ARG A 151 -4.31 17.65 22.18
CA ARG A 151 -3.62 16.38 22.44
C ARG A 151 -4.58 15.21 22.59
N ALA A 152 -5.69 15.40 23.29
CA ALA A 152 -6.73 14.37 23.44
C ALA A 152 -7.36 14.02 22.08
N ILE A 153 -7.63 15.01 21.22
CA ILE A 153 -8.09 14.77 19.84
C ILE A 153 -7.06 13.94 19.07
N ASN A 154 -5.79 14.32 19.08
CA ASN A 154 -4.73 13.60 18.35
C ASN A 154 -4.61 12.13 18.81
N GLN A 155 -4.69 11.88 20.11
CA GLN A 155 -4.68 10.52 20.67
C GLN A 155 -5.88 9.70 20.17
N ARG A 156 -7.09 10.26 20.30
CA ARG A 156 -8.34 9.61 19.88
C ARG A 156 -8.36 9.29 18.39
N VAL A 157 -7.88 10.20 17.55
CA VAL A 157 -7.81 9.98 16.09
C VAL A 157 -6.87 8.83 15.76
N ARG A 158 -5.67 8.79 16.36
CA ARG A 158 -4.73 7.67 16.13
C ARG A 158 -5.33 6.33 16.52
N GLU A 159 -6.04 6.27 17.63
CA GLU A 159 -6.72 5.06 18.11
C GLU A 159 -7.86 4.66 17.16
N ALA A 160 -8.68 5.63 16.73
CA ALA A 160 -9.77 5.39 15.78
C ALA A 160 -9.26 4.90 14.41
N LEU A 161 -8.19 5.50 13.89
CA LEU A 161 -7.56 5.05 12.64
C LEU A 161 -7.02 3.62 12.78
N LYS A 162 -6.36 3.28 13.89
CA LYS A 162 -5.87 1.91 14.12
C LYS A 162 -6.98 0.88 14.27
N ALA A 163 -8.07 1.25 14.95
CA ALA A 163 -9.20 0.37 15.25
C ALA A 163 -10.25 0.32 14.12
N LEU A 164 -9.99 0.96 12.98
CA LEU A 164 -10.93 1.03 11.86
C LEU A 164 -11.26 -0.40 11.35
N PRO A 165 -12.54 -0.80 11.34
CA PRO A 165 -12.95 -2.10 10.79
C PRO A 165 -12.69 -2.13 9.27
N GLY A 166 -12.60 -3.33 8.68
CA GLY A 166 -12.38 -3.46 7.23
C GLY A 166 -10.90 -3.57 6.83
N ARG A 167 -9.95 -3.41 7.75
CA ARG A 167 -8.51 -3.50 7.42
C ARG A 167 -8.07 -4.90 7.02
N GLU A 168 -8.51 -5.93 7.73
CA GLU A 168 -8.16 -7.31 7.39
C GLU A 168 -8.87 -7.75 6.10
N GLU A 169 -10.09 -7.28 5.89
CA GLU A 169 -10.85 -7.50 4.66
C GLU A 169 -10.16 -6.82 3.46
N ALA A 170 -9.69 -5.58 3.61
CA ALA A 170 -8.93 -4.88 2.59
C ALA A 170 -7.61 -5.60 2.27
N ARG A 171 -6.89 -6.09 3.28
CA ARG A 171 -5.67 -6.90 3.09
C ARG A 171 -5.96 -8.20 2.34
N ALA A 172 -7.03 -8.90 2.71
CA ALA A 172 -7.44 -10.10 2.02
C ALA A 172 -7.83 -9.82 0.56
N ALA A 173 -8.58 -8.74 0.30
CA ALA A 173 -8.93 -8.31 -1.04
C ALA A 173 -7.71 -7.96 -1.89
N MET A 174 -6.74 -7.20 -1.35
CA MET A 174 -5.48 -6.91 -2.05
C MET A 174 -4.68 -8.17 -2.35
N LYS A 175 -4.62 -9.13 -1.42
CA LYS A 175 -3.99 -10.43 -1.67
C LYS A 175 -4.67 -11.18 -2.82
N ASN A 176 -6.01 -11.13 -2.88
CA ASN A 176 -6.74 -11.73 -4.00
C ASN A 176 -6.44 -11.00 -5.33
N CYS A 177 -6.28 -9.66 -5.31
CA CYS A 177 -5.82 -8.90 -6.48
C CYS A 177 -4.43 -9.38 -6.94
N ASP A 178 -3.48 -9.56 -6.00
CA ASP A 178 -2.14 -10.07 -6.30
C ASP A 178 -2.17 -11.48 -6.90
N GLU A 179 -2.98 -12.38 -6.33
CA GLU A 179 -3.15 -13.75 -6.82
C GLU A 179 -3.77 -13.77 -8.23
N ALA A 180 -4.81 -12.96 -8.46
CA ALA A 180 -5.45 -12.83 -9.78
C ALA A 180 -4.47 -12.27 -10.83
N PHE A 181 -3.65 -11.28 -10.46
CA PHE A 181 -2.60 -10.74 -11.32
C PHE A 181 -1.59 -11.82 -11.69
N ILE A 182 -1.06 -12.55 -10.70
CA ILE A 182 -0.08 -13.63 -10.93
C ILE A 182 -0.67 -14.72 -11.83
N ASP A 183 -1.92 -15.11 -11.60
CA ASP A 183 -2.58 -16.14 -12.41
C ASP A 183 -2.86 -15.66 -13.84
N GLY A 184 -3.15 -14.36 -14.02
CA GLY A 184 -3.18 -13.72 -15.33
C GLY A 184 -1.84 -13.80 -16.04
N VAL A 185 -0.74 -13.48 -15.34
CA VAL A 185 0.62 -13.57 -15.90
C VAL A 185 0.94 -15.00 -16.30
N LYS A 186 0.66 -16.01 -15.47
CA LYS A 186 0.94 -17.42 -15.80
C LYS A 186 0.33 -17.87 -17.13
N LYS A 187 -0.87 -17.37 -17.49
CA LYS A 187 -1.60 -17.75 -18.71
C LYS A 187 -0.97 -17.22 -20.00
N ILE A 188 -0.16 -16.16 -19.92
CA ILE A 188 0.48 -15.55 -21.10
C ILE A 188 1.94 -15.99 -21.27
N LEU A 189 2.50 -16.72 -20.30
CA LEU A 189 3.87 -17.19 -20.33
C LEU A 189 4.02 -18.48 -21.13
N THR A 190 5.20 -18.69 -21.72
CA THR A 190 5.61 -20.00 -22.22
C THR A 190 5.92 -20.95 -21.06
N GLU A 191 5.98 -22.26 -21.32
CA GLU A 191 6.32 -23.27 -20.31
C GLU A 191 7.66 -22.98 -19.62
N GLU A 192 8.68 -22.58 -20.40
CA GLU A 192 9.99 -22.22 -19.85
C GLU A 192 9.95 -20.99 -18.93
N GLN A 193 9.16 -19.96 -19.32
CA GLN A 193 8.98 -18.76 -18.50
C GLN A 193 8.16 -19.05 -17.24
N LEU A 194 7.18 -19.95 -17.32
CA LEU A 194 6.37 -20.37 -16.18
C LEU A 194 7.23 -21.04 -15.11
N VAL A 195 8.13 -21.95 -15.49
CA VAL A 195 9.09 -22.58 -14.56
C VAL A 195 9.98 -21.53 -13.88
N LYS A 196 10.42 -20.50 -14.61
CA LYS A 196 11.19 -19.37 -14.04
C LYS A 196 10.34 -18.58 -13.04
N LEU A 197 9.10 -18.26 -13.40
CA LEU A 197 8.17 -17.54 -12.54
C LEU A 197 7.91 -18.30 -11.23
N GLU A 198 7.63 -19.60 -11.29
CA GLU A 198 7.38 -20.42 -10.11
C GLU A 198 8.57 -20.46 -9.16
N ARG A 199 9.79 -20.58 -9.71
CA ARG A 199 11.03 -20.49 -8.91
C ARG A 199 11.16 -19.13 -8.22
N LEU A 200 10.87 -18.04 -8.93
CA LEU A 200 10.90 -16.68 -8.35
C LEU A 200 9.86 -16.53 -7.24
N LEU A 201 8.62 -17.01 -7.45
CA LEU A 201 7.56 -16.97 -6.44
C LEU A 201 7.90 -17.82 -5.20
N ALA A 202 8.47 -19.02 -5.39
CA ALA A 202 8.93 -19.88 -4.30
C ALA A 202 10.03 -19.21 -3.47
N SER A 203 10.99 -18.55 -4.13
CA SER A 203 12.08 -17.83 -3.44
C SER A 203 11.58 -16.67 -2.57
N ARG A 204 10.49 -16.00 -2.98
CA ARG A 204 9.85 -14.93 -2.19
C ARG A 204 9.11 -15.47 -0.96
N LYS A 205 8.44 -16.62 -1.08
CA LYS A 205 7.74 -17.26 0.06
C LYS A 205 8.69 -17.82 1.11
N GLY A 206 9.92 -18.17 0.72
CA GLY A 206 10.90 -18.84 1.60
C GLY A 206 11.77 -17.93 2.46
N GLY A 207 11.72 -16.60 2.32
CA GLY A 207 12.55 -15.67 3.12
C GLY A 207 14.07 -15.88 3.04
N GLY A 208 14.55 -16.72 2.10
CA GLY A 208 15.92 -17.19 2.02
C GLY A 208 16.57 -16.73 0.74
N THR A 209 17.77 -16.18 0.87
CA THR A 209 18.71 -15.91 -0.21
C THR A 209 18.72 -17.10 -1.18
N PRO A 210 18.55 -16.90 -2.50
CA PRO A 210 18.68 -18.00 -3.45
C PRO A 210 20.05 -18.67 -3.24
N PRO A 211 20.14 -20.01 -3.31
CA PRO A 211 21.43 -20.69 -3.19
C PRO A 211 22.37 -20.10 -4.25
N PRO A 212 23.62 -19.77 -3.88
CA PRO A 212 24.57 -19.24 -4.83
C PRO A 212 24.70 -20.22 -6.01
N PRO A 213 24.90 -19.73 -7.24
CA PRO A 213 25.17 -20.61 -8.36
C PRO A 213 26.38 -21.50 -8.03
N PRO A 214 26.40 -22.76 -8.50
CA PRO A 214 27.53 -23.64 -8.26
C PRO A 214 28.81 -22.96 -8.78
N PRO A 215 29.92 -23.01 -8.00
CA PRO A 215 31.17 -22.42 -8.46
C PRO A 215 31.60 -23.07 -9.77
N PRO A 216 32.16 -22.31 -10.72
CA PRO A 216 32.71 -22.88 -11.93
C PRO A 216 33.76 -23.93 -11.58
N PRO A 217 33.80 -25.08 -12.28
CA PRO A 217 34.81 -26.10 -12.03
C PRO A 217 36.17 -25.52 -12.43
N GLY A 218 37.01 -25.16 -11.44
CA GLY A 218 38.42 -24.81 -11.72
C GLY A 218 39.03 -23.62 -10.97
N GLY A 219 38.38 -23.01 -9.97
CA GLY A 219 38.99 -21.91 -9.19
C GLY A 219 39.81 -22.40 -8.00
N GLY A 220 41.13 -22.55 -8.17
CA GLY A 220 42.07 -22.95 -7.13
C GLY A 220 42.02 -22.07 -5.88
N ARG A 221 41.91 -22.72 -4.71
CA ARG A 221 41.88 -22.10 -3.38
C ARG A 221 43.31 -21.69 -3.00
N GLY A 222 43.62 -20.39 -3.11
CA GLY A 222 44.83 -19.82 -2.56
C GLY A 222 44.73 -19.77 -1.02
N ASP A 223 45.67 -20.45 -0.37
CA ASP A 223 45.97 -20.35 1.05
C ASP A 223 46.07 -18.89 1.51
N ARG A 224 45.27 -18.51 2.51
CA ARG A 224 45.56 -17.36 3.36
C ARG A 224 45.61 -17.86 4.80
N GLY A 225 46.85 -18.03 5.26
CA GLY A 225 47.21 -18.45 6.59
C GLY A 225 46.60 -17.58 7.67
N ASP A 226 45.96 -18.26 8.60
CA ASP A 226 46.30 -18.29 10.02
C ASP A 226 47.13 -17.11 10.58
N SER A 227 46.51 -16.36 11.48
CA SER A 227 47.22 -15.60 12.51
C SER A 227 46.39 -15.61 13.78
N THR A 228 46.50 -16.69 14.54
CA THR A 228 46.08 -16.77 15.94
C THR A 228 47.05 -16.03 16.87
N GLY A 229 46.50 -15.16 17.73
CA GLY A 229 46.76 -15.18 19.17
C GLY A 229 47.91 -14.32 19.75
N THR A 230 47.53 -13.50 20.73
CA THR A 230 48.16 -13.11 22.03
C THR A 230 47.94 -11.60 22.24
N GLY A 231 47.44 -11.06 23.36
CA GLY A 231 47.42 -11.52 24.75
C GLY A 231 48.33 -10.62 25.58
N THR A 232 47.86 -9.44 26.04
CA THR A 232 48.38 -8.57 27.13
C THR A 232 47.59 -7.23 27.07
N GLY A 233 47.11 -6.58 28.12
CA GLY A 233 47.44 -6.61 29.53
C GLY A 233 48.03 -5.27 29.97
N GLY A 234 47.19 -4.33 30.43
CA GLY A 234 47.57 -3.24 31.36
C GLY A 234 47.90 -1.85 30.77
N GLY A 235 47.50 -0.80 31.49
CA GLY A 235 48.19 0.50 31.48
C GLY A 235 47.32 1.75 31.34
N ARG A 236 47.27 2.53 32.43
CA ARG A 236 46.63 3.84 32.61
C ARG A 236 47.07 4.94 31.62
N GLY A 237 46.18 5.91 31.44
CA GLY A 237 46.44 7.30 31.05
C GLY A 237 45.18 8.12 31.30
#